data_AF-A0A3C1G9W2-F1
#
_entry.id   AF-A0A3C1G9W2-F1
#
_cell.length_a   1.000
_cell.length_b   1.000
_cell.length_c   1.000
_cell.angle_alpha   90.00
_cell.angle_beta   90.00
_cell.angle_gamma   90.00
#
_symmetry.space_group_name_H-M   'P 1'
#
loop_
_entity.id
_entity.type
_entity.pdbx_description
1 polymer ?
#
loop_
_entity_poly.entity_id
_entity_poly.type
_entity_poly.pdbx_seq_one_letter_code
_entity_poly.pdbx_strand_id
1 'polypeptide(L)'
;LFVTAVDLFGRRPFFFSRQATPDFPVSKAVRCSMAIPWVWRPLRWEHKLLVDGQLMPWIPSGIEIMQGSESGTPLRTVMLRLISEPRGNLPAKRHLWPWDFAKILLETMLSALENQRVSGSLWENTILINVGTVHSLQLDIGHAEKERLFQCGYDQARRYFHKKAAPPPSPAAS
;
A
#
# COMPACT_ATOMS: atom_id res chain seq x y z
N LEU A 1 -14.72 -5.82 -2.03
CA LEU A 1 -13.43 -5.40 -2.61
C LEU A 1 -13.45 -3.89 -2.79
N PHE A 2 -12.45 -3.21 -2.25
CA PHE A 2 -12.19 -1.80 -2.49
C PHE A 2 -10.84 -1.69 -3.18
N VAL A 3 -10.74 -0.86 -4.21
CA VAL A 3 -9.50 -0.58 -4.93
C VAL A 3 -9.30 0.93 -4.96
N THR A 4 -8.12 1.41 -4.56
CA THR A 4 -7.84 2.85 -4.44
C THR A 4 -6.98 3.34 -5.61
N ALA A 5 -7.29 4.51 -6.13
CA ALA A 5 -6.50 5.23 -7.12
C ALA A 5 -6.45 6.71 -6.72
N VAL A 6 -5.64 7.52 -7.39
CA VAL A 6 -5.66 8.97 -7.20
C VAL A 6 -6.22 9.65 -8.44
N ASP A 7 -7.24 10.50 -8.26
CA ASP A 7 -7.77 11.39 -9.29
C ASP A 7 -6.92 12.67 -9.32
N LEU A 8 -6.06 12.80 -10.33
CA LEU A 8 -5.16 13.94 -10.45
C LEU A 8 -5.89 15.26 -10.71
N PHE A 9 -7.00 15.23 -11.45
CA PHE A 9 -7.79 16.44 -11.70
C PHE A 9 -8.57 16.84 -10.45
N GLY A 10 -9.14 15.85 -9.75
CA GLY A 10 -9.84 16.07 -8.48
C GLY A 10 -8.93 16.29 -7.27
N ARG A 11 -7.61 16.01 -7.39
CA ARG A 11 -6.60 16.06 -6.31
C ARG A 11 -7.01 15.30 -5.05
N ARG A 12 -7.59 14.10 -5.21
CA ARG A 12 -8.09 13.29 -4.10
C ARG A 12 -8.00 11.79 -4.38
N PRO A 13 -7.94 10.94 -3.33
CA PRO A 13 -8.15 9.52 -3.48
C PRO A 13 -9.52 9.22 -4.11
N PHE A 14 -9.56 8.18 -4.93
CA PHE A 14 -10.76 7.66 -5.57
C PHE A 14 -10.87 6.16 -5.27
N PHE A 15 -12.03 5.73 -4.79
CA PHE A 15 -12.26 4.36 -4.37
C PHE A 15 -13.24 3.66 -5.32
N PHE A 16 -12.76 2.64 -6.01
CA PHE A 16 -13.61 1.70 -6.72
C PHE A 16 -14.20 0.71 -5.72
N SER A 17 -15.50 0.48 -5.82
CA SER A 17 -16.22 -0.48 -4.98
C SER A 17 -17.47 -0.98 -5.70
N ARG A 18 -18.06 -2.05 -5.17
CA ARG A 18 -19.35 -2.54 -5.67
C ARG A 18 -20.47 -1.50 -5.53
N GLN A 19 -20.39 -0.62 -4.53
CA GLN A 19 -21.41 0.38 -4.25
C GLN A 19 -21.26 1.62 -5.15
N ALA A 20 -20.02 2.09 -5.35
CA ALA A 20 -19.74 3.32 -6.08
C ALA A 20 -19.60 3.10 -7.60
N THR A 21 -19.06 1.95 -8.01
CA THR A 21 -18.72 1.65 -9.40
C THR A 21 -19.05 0.18 -9.74
N PRO A 22 -20.33 -0.25 -9.65
CA PRO A 22 -20.73 -1.66 -9.76
C PRO A 22 -20.33 -2.29 -11.10
N ASP A 23 -20.43 -1.53 -12.18
CA ASP A 23 -20.18 -2.02 -13.55
C ASP A 23 -18.74 -1.81 -14.02
N PHE A 24 -17.88 -1.21 -13.18
CA PHE A 24 -16.49 -0.96 -13.54
C PHE A 24 -15.65 -2.24 -13.36
N PRO A 25 -14.97 -2.74 -14.41
CA PRO A 25 -14.23 -4.00 -14.31
C PRO A 25 -13.12 -3.95 -13.26
N VAL A 26 -13.05 -4.97 -12.40
CA VAL A 26 -12.03 -5.06 -11.34
C VAL A 26 -10.62 -4.98 -11.91
N SER A 27 -10.35 -5.64 -13.04
CA SER A 27 -9.04 -5.58 -13.71
C SER A 27 -8.66 -4.15 -14.13
N LYS A 28 -9.63 -3.34 -14.58
CA LYS A 28 -9.40 -1.92 -14.90
C LYS A 28 -9.19 -1.09 -13.64
N ALA A 29 -9.92 -1.38 -12.56
CA ALA A 29 -9.71 -0.70 -11.27
C ALA A 29 -8.30 -0.94 -10.74
N VAL A 30 -7.84 -2.19 -10.78
CA VAL A 30 -6.47 -2.56 -10.40
C VAL A 30 -5.46 -1.89 -11.33
N ARG A 31 -5.71 -1.85 -12.65
CA ARG A 31 -4.84 -1.16 -13.62
C ARG A 31 -4.72 0.34 -13.34
N CYS A 32 -5.77 1.00 -12.87
CA CYS A 32 -5.70 2.39 -12.39
C CYS A 32 -4.87 2.48 -11.10
N SER A 33 -5.13 1.58 -10.14
CA SER A 33 -4.48 1.55 -8.82
C SER A 33 -2.97 1.29 -8.87
N MET A 34 -2.46 0.65 -9.92
CA MET A 34 -1.03 0.36 -10.13
C MET A 34 -0.37 1.27 -11.18
N ALA A 35 -1.04 2.34 -11.63
CA ALA A 35 -0.55 3.20 -12.70
C ALA A 35 0.47 4.23 -12.17
N ILE A 36 1.63 3.75 -11.71
CA ILE A 36 2.72 4.62 -11.20
C ILE A 36 3.12 5.62 -12.29
N PRO A 37 3.14 6.94 -12.00
CA PRO A 37 3.55 7.95 -12.96
C PRO A 37 4.93 7.68 -13.55
N TRP A 38 5.13 8.04 -14.81
CA TRP A 38 6.37 7.83 -15.58
C TRP A 38 6.74 6.35 -15.87
N VAL A 39 6.16 5.39 -15.16
CA VAL A 39 6.32 3.95 -15.45
C VAL A 39 5.18 3.45 -16.33
N TRP A 40 3.94 3.77 -15.96
CA TRP A 40 2.75 3.37 -16.70
C TRP A 40 1.91 4.57 -17.09
N ARG A 41 1.25 4.47 -18.25
CA ARG A 41 0.31 5.50 -18.71
C ARG A 41 -0.86 5.64 -17.72
N PRO A 42 -1.23 6.87 -17.32
CA PRO A 42 -2.42 7.12 -16.51
C PRO A 42 -3.69 6.77 -17.29
N LEU A 43 -4.76 6.40 -16.58
CA LEU A 43 -6.03 6.02 -17.21
C LEU A 43 -7.02 7.17 -17.09
N ARG A 44 -7.71 7.46 -18.21
CA ARG A 44 -8.85 8.36 -18.20
C ARG A 44 -10.12 7.56 -18.08
N TRP A 45 -10.98 7.98 -17.16
CA TRP A 45 -12.32 7.43 -17.02
C TRP A 45 -13.24 8.56 -16.55
N GLU A 46 -14.31 8.79 -17.31
CA GLU A 46 -15.17 9.98 -17.17
C GLU A 46 -14.33 11.27 -17.15
N HIS A 47 -14.56 12.16 -16.17
CA HIS A 47 -13.83 13.40 -15.98
C HIS A 47 -12.59 13.26 -15.09
N LYS A 48 -12.07 12.04 -14.92
CA LYS A 48 -10.95 11.73 -14.03
C LYS A 48 -9.70 11.36 -14.78
N LEU A 49 -8.55 11.72 -14.20
CA LEU A 49 -7.24 11.21 -14.60
C LEU A 49 -6.66 10.38 -13.45
N LEU A 50 -6.72 9.07 -13.60
CA LEU A 50 -6.43 8.12 -12.54
C LEU A 50 -5.01 7.58 -12.64
N VAL A 51 -4.32 7.61 -11.51
CA VAL A 51 -2.97 7.07 -11.29
C VAL A 51 -2.92 6.22 -10.02
N ASP A 52 -1.74 5.68 -9.77
CA ASP A 52 -1.44 4.84 -8.61
C ASP A 52 -2.00 5.39 -7.29
N GLY A 53 -2.60 4.49 -6.52
CA GLY A 53 -3.25 4.82 -5.25
C GLY A 53 -2.30 5.26 -4.16
N GLN A 54 -1.02 4.87 -4.23
CA GLN A 54 0.01 5.18 -3.24
C GLN A 54 0.51 6.62 -3.32
N LEU A 55 0.15 7.40 -4.36
CA LEU A 55 0.57 8.80 -4.50
C LEU A 55 -0.07 9.76 -3.48
N MET A 56 -1.12 9.33 -2.77
CA MET A 56 -1.75 10.13 -1.71
C MET A 56 -2.07 9.24 -0.50
N PRO A 57 -2.08 9.81 0.72
CA PRO A 57 -2.57 9.10 1.89
C PRO A 57 -4.05 8.73 1.70
N TRP A 58 -4.36 7.43 1.76
CA TRP A 58 -5.73 6.92 1.57
C TRP A 58 -6.25 6.13 2.77
N ILE A 59 -5.39 5.74 3.71
CA ILE A 59 -5.73 4.80 4.79
C ILE A 59 -6.90 5.29 5.66
N PRO A 60 -6.92 6.53 6.18
CA PRO A 60 -8.03 7.00 7.01
C PRO A 60 -9.37 6.96 6.27
N SER A 61 -9.42 7.55 5.07
CA SER A 61 -10.63 7.58 4.24
C SER A 61 -11.07 6.19 3.80
N GLY A 62 -10.13 5.28 3.50
CA GLY A 62 -10.44 3.90 3.15
C GLY A 62 -11.10 3.14 4.30
N ILE A 63 -10.62 3.34 5.53
CA ILE A 63 -11.19 2.72 6.73
C ILE A 63 -12.59 3.27 7.00
N GLU A 64 -12.78 4.59 6.92
CA GLU A 64 -14.08 5.23 7.09
C GLU A 64 -15.11 4.67 6.09
N ILE A 65 -14.73 4.53 4.82
CA ILE A 65 -15.60 3.95 3.79
C ILE A 65 -15.93 2.49 4.10
N MET A 66 -14.94 1.69 4.50
CA MET A 66 -15.15 0.28 4.84
C MET A 66 -16.08 0.13 6.05
N GLN A 67 -15.86 0.92 7.11
CA GLN A 67 -16.68 0.92 8.32
C GLN A 67 -18.11 1.44 8.07
N GLY A 68 -18.26 2.49 7.27
CA GLY A 68 -19.57 3.03 6.89
C GLY A 68 -20.36 2.11 5.95
N SER A 69 -19.69 1.15 5.30
CA SER A 69 -20.32 0.21 4.37
C SER A 69 -20.94 -1.02 5.04
N GLU A 70 -20.60 -1.32 6.31
CA GLU A 70 -21.13 -2.48 7.04
C GLU A 70 -21.95 -2.04 8.27
N SER A 71 -23.20 -2.50 8.32
CA SER A 71 -24.17 -2.19 9.37
C SER A 71 -23.76 -2.82 10.71
N GLY A 72 -23.20 -2.00 11.62
CA GLY A 72 -23.24 -2.22 13.07
C GLY A 72 -22.27 -3.22 13.69
N THR A 73 -21.42 -3.91 12.90
CA THR A 73 -20.39 -4.81 13.45
C THR A 73 -19.01 -4.16 13.36
N PRO A 74 -18.22 -4.08 14.45
CA PRO A 74 -16.87 -3.53 14.37
C PRO A 74 -15.98 -4.42 13.50
N LEU A 75 -15.62 -3.91 12.32
CA LEU A 75 -14.70 -4.58 11.40
C LEU A 75 -13.33 -4.79 12.05
N ARG A 76 -12.93 -6.05 12.20
CA ARG A 76 -11.54 -6.41 12.54
C ARG A 76 -10.68 -6.27 11.28
N THR A 77 -10.06 -5.10 11.11
CA THR A 77 -9.15 -4.84 9.99
C THR A 77 -7.74 -5.29 10.34
N VAL A 78 -7.17 -6.20 9.55
CA VAL A 78 -5.73 -6.52 9.57
C VAL A 78 -5.08 -5.79 8.40
N MET A 79 -4.06 -4.98 8.69
CA MET A 79 -3.28 -4.25 7.68
C MET A 79 -2.01 -5.02 7.36
N LEU A 80 -1.71 -5.19 6.07
CA LEU A 80 -0.42 -5.68 5.62
C LEU A 80 0.36 -4.48 5.09
N ARG A 81 1.55 -4.25 5.65
CA ARG A 81 2.40 -3.13 5.23
C ARG A 81 3.79 -3.63 4.89
N LEU A 82 4.25 -3.28 3.70
CA LEU A 82 5.62 -3.55 3.28
C LEU A 82 6.52 -2.43 3.82
N ILE A 83 7.65 -2.81 4.39
CA ILE A 83 8.70 -1.88 4.82
C ILE A 83 10.01 -2.27 4.15
N SER A 84 10.65 -1.33 3.48
CA SER A 84 11.99 -1.51 2.92
C SER A 84 13.03 -0.85 3.81
N GLU A 85 14.27 -1.28 3.69
CA GLU A 85 15.39 -0.60 4.30
C GLU A 85 15.52 0.84 3.75
N PRO A 86 16.00 1.79 4.57
CA PRO A 86 16.26 3.15 4.11
C PRO A 86 17.19 3.13 2.91
N ARG A 87 16.83 3.87 1.86
CA ARG A 87 17.71 4.03 0.71
C ARG A 87 18.96 4.79 1.14
N GLY A 88 20.12 4.30 0.70
CA GLY A 88 21.38 5.03 0.83
C GLY A 88 21.34 6.34 0.05
N ASN A 89 22.30 7.22 0.34
CA ASN A 89 22.44 8.47 -0.40
C ASN A 89 22.71 8.19 -1.88
N LEU A 90 22.03 8.93 -2.75
CA LEU A 90 22.34 8.90 -4.18
C LEU A 90 23.74 9.48 -4.41
N PRO A 91 24.54 8.89 -5.33
CA PRO A 91 25.82 9.46 -5.69
C PRO A 91 25.59 10.85 -6.30
N ALA A 92 26.47 11.80 -5.97
CA ALA A 92 26.43 13.13 -6.57
C ALA A 92 26.70 13.02 -8.08
N LYS A 93 25.63 13.06 -8.88
CA LYS A 93 25.76 13.08 -10.35
C LYS A 93 26.14 14.50 -10.79
N ARG A 94 27.21 14.62 -11.58
CA ARG A 94 27.65 15.92 -12.16
C ARG A 94 26.59 16.54 -13.09
N HIS A 95 25.77 15.71 -13.73
CA HIS A 95 24.69 16.11 -14.61
C HIS A 95 23.42 15.33 -14.24
N LEU A 96 22.32 16.05 -13.97
CA LEU A 96 21.01 15.48 -13.67
C LEU A 96 20.10 15.74 -14.87
N TRP A 97 19.71 14.68 -15.58
CA TRP A 97 18.76 14.82 -16.67
C TRP A 97 17.34 15.03 -16.09
N PRO A 98 16.42 15.68 -16.81
CA PRO A 98 15.05 15.89 -16.32
C PRO A 98 14.36 14.60 -15.87
N TRP A 99 14.65 13.48 -16.55
CA TRP A 99 14.14 12.16 -16.19
C TRP A 99 14.74 11.59 -14.91
N ASP A 100 16.05 11.81 -14.65
CA ASP A 100 16.67 11.44 -13.38
C ASP A 100 15.99 12.19 -12.24
N PHE A 101 15.77 13.50 -12.41
CA PHE A 101 15.10 14.32 -11.41
C PHE A 101 13.67 13.86 -11.14
N ALA A 102 12.87 13.60 -12.19
CA ALA A 102 11.51 13.10 -12.05
C ALA A 102 11.45 11.76 -11.32
N LYS A 103 12.39 10.84 -11.62
CA LYS A 103 12.49 9.55 -10.93
C LYS A 103 12.85 9.71 -9.46
N ILE A 104 13.88 10.51 -9.15
CA ILE A 104 14.31 10.79 -7.77
C ILE A 104 13.16 11.40 -6.97
N LEU A 105 12.44 12.36 -7.56
CA LEU A 105 11.29 12.99 -6.93
C LEU A 105 10.16 11.99 -6.65
N LEU A 106 9.79 11.16 -7.64
CA LEU A 106 8.79 10.13 -7.46
C LEU A 106 9.16 9.16 -6.33
N GLU A 107 10.38 8.64 -6.36
CA GLU A 107 10.87 7.69 -5.37
C GLU A 107 10.89 8.31 -3.97
N THR A 108 11.31 9.56 -3.86
CA THR A 108 11.31 10.29 -2.58
C THR A 108 9.89 10.46 -2.05
N MET A 109 8.93 10.81 -2.91
CA MET A 109 7.52 10.96 -2.52
C MET A 109 6.90 9.63 -2.08
N LEU A 110 7.13 8.55 -2.84
CA LEU A 110 6.65 7.22 -2.49
C LEU A 110 7.22 6.75 -1.16
N SER A 111 8.53 6.90 -0.94
CA SER A 111 9.17 6.55 0.32
C SER A 111 8.69 7.41 1.50
N ALA A 112 8.37 8.68 1.28
CA ALA A 112 7.78 9.53 2.33
C ALA A 112 6.37 9.04 2.74
N LEU A 113 5.54 8.67 1.77
CA LEU A 113 4.20 8.14 2.01
C LEU A 113 4.24 6.74 2.65
N GLU A 114 5.17 5.89 2.24
CA GLU A 114 5.44 4.59 2.85
C GLU A 114 5.89 4.67 4.30
N ASN A 115 6.49 5.79 4.73
CA ASN A 115 6.96 6.00 6.11
C ASN A 115 5.99 6.80 6.97
N GLN A 116 4.86 7.25 6.42
CA GLN A 116 3.86 7.98 7.19
C GLN A 116 3.30 7.09 8.31
N ARG A 117 3.29 7.57 9.55
CA ARG A 117 2.80 6.78 10.69
C ARG A 117 1.30 6.50 10.54
N VAL A 118 0.93 5.23 10.73
CA VAL A 118 -0.47 4.81 10.86
C VAL A 118 -0.91 5.05 12.31
N SER A 119 -2.13 5.55 12.52
CA SER A 119 -2.70 5.86 13.82
C SER A 119 -2.86 4.62 14.73
N GLY A 120 -2.79 4.85 16.05
CA GLY A 120 -2.42 3.86 17.06
C GLY A 120 -3.20 2.54 17.10
N SER A 121 -4.53 2.53 16.93
CA SER A 121 -5.32 1.29 17.03
C SER A 121 -5.13 0.33 15.85
N LEU A 122 -4.75 0.85 14.68
CA LEU A 122 -4.41 0.05 13.49
C LEU A 122 -3.02 -0.56 13.59
N TRP A 123 -2.12 0.08 14.34
CA TRP A 123 -0.75 -0.41 14.52
C TRP A 123 -0.72 -1.80 15.16
N GLU A 124 -1.56 -2.04 16.17
CA GLU A 124 -1.72 -3.35 16.82
C GLU A 124 -2.22 -4.44 15.86
N ASN A 125 -2.91 -4.02 14.80
CA ASN A 125 -3.44 -4.90 13.76
C ASN A 125 -2.65 -4.84 12.44
N THR A 126 -1.41 -4.36 12.48
CA THR A 126 -0.53 -4.27 11.31
C THR A 126 0.51 -5.38 11.31
N ILE A 127 0.51 -6.17 10.24
CA ILE A 127 1.58 -7.11 9.90
C ILE A 127 2.59 -6.32 9.07
N LEU A 128 3.71 -5.96 9.70
CA LEU A 128 4.86 -5.39 8.98
C LEU A 128 5.55 -6.52 8.23
N ILE A 129 5.80 -6.32 6.95
CA ILE A 129 6.52 -7.25 6.08
C ILE A 129 7.82 -6.57 5.67
N ASN A 130 8.95 -6.99 6.25
CA ASN A 130 10.25 -6.47 5.86
C ASN A 130 10.69 -7.02 4.50
N VAL A 131 10.77 -6.15 3.49
CA VAL A 131 11.19 -6.53 2.12
C VAL A 131 12.69 -6.34 1.86
N GLY A 132 13.44 -5.86 2.85
CA GLY A 132 14.88 -5.60 2.76
C GLY A 132 15.18 -4.48 1.76
N THR A 133 16.08 -4.75 0.83
CA THR A 133 16.56 -3.79 -0.18
C THR A 133 15.68 -3.67 -1.43
N VAL A 134 14.56 -4.41 -1.51
CA VAL A 134 13.67 -4.33 -2.68
C VAL A 134 12.79 -3.09 -2.55
N HIS A 135 12.76 -2.29 -3.62
CA HIS A 135 12.03 -1.02 -3.65
C HIS A 135 10.89 -1.02 -4.68
N SER A 136 9.95 -0.08 -4.52
CA SER A 136 8.70 0.00 -5.27
C SER A 136 8.86 0.18 -6.79
N LEU A 137 9.98 0.77 -7.24
CA LEU A 137 10.30 0.92 -8.67
C LEU A 137 11.31 -0.12 -9.21
N GLN A 138 11.72 -1.10 -8.39
CA GLN A 138 12.60 -2.19 -8.83
C GLN A 138 11.75 -3.30 -9.48
N LEU A 139 11.42 -3.11 -10.76
CA LEU A 139 10.57 -4.03 -11.51
C LEU A 139 11.30 -5.26 -12.05
N ASP A 140 12.64 -5.21 -12.05
CA ASP A 140 13.51 -6.31 -12.45
C ASP A 140 14.09 -6.96 -11.19
N ILE A 141 13.39 -7.98 -10.69
CA ILE A 141 13.80 -8.78 -9.53
C ILE A 141 13.96 -10.24 -9.94
N GLY A 142 15.03 -10.87 -9.47
CA GLY A 142 15.36 -12.26 -9.77
C GLY A 142 14.40 -13.25 -9.12
N HIS A 143 14.41 -14.49 -9.58
CA HIS A 143 13.58 -15.56 -9.00
C HIS A 143 13.88 -15.78 -7.50
N ALA A 144 15.16 -15.77 -7.13
CA ALA A 144 15.58 -15.94 -5.73
C ALA A 144 15.05 -14.81 -4.83
N GLU A 145 15.02 -13.57 -5.32
CA GLU A 145 14.47 -12.43 -4.57
C GLU A 145 12.96 -12.53 -4.44
N LYS A 146 12.24 -12.95 -5.49
CA LYS A 146 10.80 -13.21 -5.44
C LYS A 146 10.45 -14.26 -4.38
N GLU A 147 11.18 -15.38 -4.37
CA GLU A 147 11.00 -16.44 -3.37
C GLU A 147 11.27 -15.93 -1.96
N ARG A 148 12.35 -15.15 -1.78
CA ARG A 148 12.66 -14.51 -0.49
C ARG A 148 11.52 -13.61 -0.02
N LEU A 149 10.96 -12.78 -0.89
CA LEU A 149 9.84 -11.90 -0.55
C LEU A 149 8.59 -12.69 -0.16
N PHE A 150 8.28 -13.75 -0.90
CA PHE A 150 7.18 -14.66 -0.59
C PHE A 150 7.35 -15.28 0.80
N GLN A 151 8.51 -15.90 1.06
CA GLN A 151 8.80 -16.54 2.33
C GLN A 151 8.76 -15.54 3.50
N CYS A 152 9.27 -14.33 3.27
CA CYS A 152 9.26 -13.26 4.26
C CYS A 152 7.82 -12.84 4.65
N GLY A 153 6.92 -12.70 3.66
CA GLY A 153 5.50 -12.44 3.90
C GLY A 153 4.82 -13.58 4.65
N TYR A 154 5.07 -14.82 4.23
CA TYR A 154 4.52 -16.02 4.87
C TYR A 154 4.92 -16.12 6.35
N ASP A 155 6.22 -16.00 6.65
CA ASP A 155 6.72 -16.15 8.02
C ASP A 155 6.23 -15.04 8.95
N GLN A 156 6.11 -13.79 8.47
CA GLN A 156 5.62 -12.68 9.28
C GLN A 156 4.12 -12.79 9.55
N ALA A 157 3.33 -13.17 8.54
CA ALA A 157 1.91 -13.43 8.74
C ALA A 157 1.69 -14.61 9.70
N ARG A 158 2.42 -15.71 9.52
CA ARG A 158 2.36 -16.89 10.39
C ARG A 158 2.67 -16.53 11.85
N ARG A 159 3.76 -15.79 12.10
CA ARG A 159 4.12 -15.31 13.45
C ARG A 159 3.03 -14.45 14.07
N TYR A 160 2.44 -13.54 13.30
CA TYR A 160 1.38 -12.66 13.78
C TYR A 160 0.14 -13.43 14.25
N PHE A 161 -0.35 -14.37 13.43
CA PHE A 161 -1.55 -15.14 13.76
C PHE A 161 -1.32 -16.16 14.89
N HIS A 162 -0.14 -16.78 14.98
CA HIS A 162 0.16 -17.69 16.10
C HIS A 162 0.35 -16.95 17.43
N LYS A 163 0.94 -15.75 17.44
CA LYS A 163 1.09 -14.94 18.67
C LYS A 163 -0.28 -14.55 19.25
N LYS A 164 -1.29 -14.32 18.41
CA LYS A 164 -2.67 -14.04 18.84
C LYS A 164 -3.46 -15.28 19.28
N ALA A 165 -2.97 -16.50 19.02
CA ALA A 165 -3.66 -17.74 19.35
C ALA A 165 -3.34 -18.27 20.76
N ALA A 166 -2.45 -17.62 21.53
CA ALA A 166 -2.20 -18.02 22.91
C ALA A 166 -3.46 -17.79 23.78
N PRO A 167 -3.99 -18.81 24.48
CA PRO A 167 -5.17 -18.65 25.32
C PRO A 167 -4.88 -17.73 26.52
N PRO A 168 -5.90 -17.05 27.08
CA PRO A 168 -5.71 -16.23 28.27
C PRO A 168 -5.16 -17.10 29.42
N PRO A 169 -4.30 -16.55 30.29
CA PRO A 169 -3.85 -17.27 31.47
C PRO A 169 -5.08 -17.69 32.28
N SER A 170 -5.13 -18.98 32.64
CA SER A 170 -6.18 -19.55 33.49
C SER A 170 -6.32 -18.68 34.74
N PRO A 171 -7.53 -18.31 35.17
CA PRO A 171 -7.70 -17.57 36.42
C PRO A 171 -7.04 -18.39 37.53
N ALA A 172 -6.09 -17.78 38.23
CA ALA A 172 -5.44 -18.38 39.37
C ALA A 172 -6.53 -18.87 40.33
N ALA A 173 -6.56 -20.19 40.56
CA ALA A 173 -7.38 -20.78 41.59
C ALA A 173 -6.95 -20.20 42.95
N SER A 174 -7.96 -19.95 43.77
CA SER A 174 -7.98 -19.25 45.05
C SER A 174 -6.93 -19.69 46.07
#